data_AF-A0A2D5Y867-F1
#
_entry.id   AF-A0A2D5Y867-F1
#
_cell.length_a   1.000
_cell.length_b   1.000
_cell.length_c   1.000
_cell.angle_alpha   90.00
_cell.angle_beta   90.00
_cell.angle_gamma   90.00
#
_symmetry.space_group_name_H-M   'P 1'
#
loop_
_entity.id
_entity.type
_entity.pdbx_description
1 polymer ?
#
loop_
_entity_poly.entity_id
_entity_poly.type
_entity_poly.pdbx_seq_one_letter_code
_entity_poly.pdbx_strand_id
1 'polypeptide(L)' 'MKTLFLPLLGLLILIAGFLYFVTFAGLPYPDPSPELQAQWQYHENISWIILKIGGFVLFVGLIAIPFLLKKTRPKSLTK' A
#
# COMPACT_ATOMS: atom_id res chain seq x y z
N MET A 1 -11.62 12.82 11.44
CA MET A 1 -10.97 12.77 10.11
C MET A 1 -9.46 12.57 10.16
N LYS A 2 -8.68 13.31 10.98
CA LYS A 2 -7.20 13.23 10.97
C LYS A 2 -6.61 11.83 11.16
N THR A 3 -7.25 10.97 11.95
CA THR A 3 -6.78 9.59 12.22
C THR A 3 -6.92 8.62 11.04
N LEU A 4 -7.79 8.93 10.06
CA LEU A 4 -8.03 8.09 8.89
C LEU A 4 -7.15 8.45 7.69
N PHE A 5 -6.38 9.55 7.79
CA PHE A 5 -5.55 10.02 6.69
C PHE A 5 -4.49 9.00 6.26
N LEU A 6 -3.74 8.43 7.22
CA LEU A 6 -2.69 7.45 6.93
C LEU A 6 -3.25 6.18 6.25
N PRO A 7 -4.30 5.53 6.80
CA PRO A 7 -4.93 4.39 6.13
C PRO A 7 -5.42 4.73 4.71
N LEU A 8 -6.08 5.88 4.54
CA LEU A 8 -6.58 6.30 3.24
C LEU A 8 -5.45 6.52 2.23
N LEU A 9 -4.35 7.16 2.67
CA LEU A 9 -3.17 7.36 1.84
C LEU A 9 -2.54 6.03 1.42
N GLY A 10 -2.38 5.09 2.36
CA GLY A 10 -1.88 3.74 2.06
C GLY A 10 -2.75 3.00 1.04
N LEU A 11 -4.08 3.11 1.18
CA LEU A 11 -5.03 2.53 0.23
C LEU A 11 -4.89 3.13 -1.18
N LEU A 12 -4.76 4.46 -1.28
CA LEU A 12 -4.55 5.12 -2.57
C LEU A 12 -3.24 4.70 -3.24
N ILE A 13 -2.16 4.54 -2.46
CA ILE A 13 -0.88 4.04 -2.98
C ILE A 13 -1.01 2.59 -3.46
N LEU A 14 -1.74 1.72 -2.73
CA LEU A 14 -2.02 0.36 -3.17
C LEU A 14 -2.78 0.33 -4.50
N ILE A 15 -3.82 1.15 -4.63
CA ILE A 15 -4.59 1.27 -5.88
C ILE A 15 -3.68 1.72 -7.01
N ALA A 16 -2.83 2.73 -6.79
CA ALA A 16 -1.88 3.19 -7.79
C ALA A 16 -0.87 2.10 -8.21
N GLY A 17 -0.34 1.33 -7.24
CA GLY A 17 0.56 0.21 -7.52
C GLY A 17 -0.11 -0.91 -8.31
N PHE A 18 -1.36 -1.22 -8.00
CA PHE A 18 -2.16 -2.20 -8.75
C PHE A 18 -2.47 -1.73 -10.17
N LEU A 19 -2.86 -0.46 -10.35
CA LEU A 19 -3.07 0.11 -11.68
C LEU A 19 -1.77 0.12 -12.49
N TYR A 20 -0.64 0.44 -11.87
CA TYR A 20 0.68 0.36 -12.52
C TYR A 20 1.00 -1.08 -12.94
N PHE A 21 0.77 -2.06 -12.07
CA PHE A 21 0.94 -3.48 -12.39
C PHE A 21 0.12 -3.86 -13.63
N VAL A 22 -1.19 -3.61 -13.61
CA VAL A 22 -2.11 -4.00 -14.70
C VAL A 22 -1.75 -3.31 -16.03
N THR A 23 -1.27 -2.07 -15.98
CA THR A 23 -0.97 -1.29 -17.20
C THR A 23 0.40 -1.58 -17.80
N PHE A 24 1.42 -1.90 -16.98
CA PHE A 24 2.81 -2.05 -17.46
C PHE A 24 3.39 -3.45 -17.33
N ALA A 25 3.13 -4.15 -16.23
CA ALA A 25 3.68 -5.50 -16.01
C ALA A 25 2.72 -6.57 -16.52
N GLY A 26 1.47 -6.53 -16.08
CA GLY A 26 0.44 -7.50 -16.42
C GLY A 26 0.85 -8.93 -16.08
N LEU A 27 0.28 -9.88 -16.82
CA LEU A 27 0.65 -11.28 -16.71
C LEU A 27 2.02 -11.52 -17.37
N PRO A 28 2.83 -12.45 -16.83
CA PRO A 28 4.09 -12.84 -17.47
C PRO A 28 3.81 -13.41 -18.87
N TYR A 29 4.69 -13.08 -19.82
CA TYR A 29 4.64 -13.65 -21.15
C TYR A 29 4.87 -15.18 -21.09
N PRO A 30 4.14 -16.00 -21.87
CA PRO A 30 4.32 -17.46 -21.87
C PRO A 30 5.71 -17.90 -22.34
N ASP A 31 6.25 -17.26 -23.38
CA ASP A 31 7.58 -17.54 -23.96
C ASP A 31 8.31 -16.23 -24.30
N PRO A 32 8.82 -15.48 -23.30
CA PRO A 32 9.49 -14.20 -23.55
C PRO A 32 10.90 -14.39 -24.10
N SER A 33 11.32 -13.47 -24.98
CA SER A 33 12.75 -13.26 -25.21
C SER A 33 13.41 -12.74 -23.93
N PRO A 34 14.74 -12.87 -23.77
CA PRO A 34 15.45 -12.35 -22.59
C PRO A 34 15.19 -10.85 -22.35
N GLU A 35 15.06 -10.06 -23.41
CA GLU A 35 14.78 -8.63 -23.33
C GLU A 35 13.37 -8.35 -22.81
N LEU A 36 12.37 -9.09 -23.33
CA LEU A 36 10.98 -8.98 -22.85
C LEU A 36 10.84 -9.43 -21.41
N GLN A 37 11.57 -10.48 -21.00
CA GLN A 37 11.58 -10.94 -19.62
C GLN A 37 12.16 -9.88 -18.68
N ALA A 38 13.29 -9.25 -19.06
CA ALA A 38 13.90 -8.20 -18.27
C ALA A 38 13.00 -6.96 -18.12
N GLN A 39 12.33 -6.55 -19.20
CA GLN A 39 11.37 -5.44 -19.17
C GLN A 39 10.17 -5.76 -18.26
N TRP A 40 9.62 -6.96 -18.37
CA TRP A 40 8.52 -7.40 -17.51
C TRP A 40 8.94 -7.39 -16.04
N GLN A 41 10.08 -7.98 -15.70
CA GLN A 41 10.62 -8.01 -14.32
C GLN A 41 10.85 -6.61 -13.76
N TYR A 42 11.30 -5.66 -14.59
CA TYR A 42 11.49 -4.28 -14.18
C TYR A 42 10.16 -3.63 -13.75
N HIS A 43 9.12 -3.72 -14.59
CA HIS A 43 7.81 -3.16 -14.26
C HIS A 43 7.13 -3.90 -13.11
N GLU A 44 7.28 -5.22 -13.05
CA GLU A 44 6.80 -6.05 -11.95
C GLU A 44 7.42 -5.59 -10.61
N ASN A 45 8.75 -5.44 -10.56
CA ASN A 45 9.45 -4.98 -9.36
C ASN A 45 9.01 -3.59 -8.91
N ILE A 46 8.86 -2.65 -9.84
CA ILE A 46 8.36 -1.30 -9.51
C ILE A 46 6.96 -1.39 -8.89
N SER A 47 6.07 -2.16 -9.51
CA SER A 47 4.71 -2.35 -9.00
C SER A 47 4.73 -2.95 -7.58
N TRP A 48 5.58 -3.94 -7.33
CA TRP A 48 5.75 -4.56 -6.03
C TRP A 48 6.30 -3.61 -4.97
N ILE A 49 7.24 -2.74 -5.33
CA ILE A 49 7.76 -1.70 -4.42
C ILE A 49 6.62 -0.76 -4.01
N ILE A 50 5.83 -0.27 -4.97
CA ILE A 50 4.69 0.62 -4.69
C ILE A 50 3.67 -0.11 -3.78
N LEU A 51 3.33 -1.36 -4.11
CA LEU A 51 2.40 -2.16 -3.31
C LEU A 51 2.90 -2.40 -1.89
N LYS A 52 4.19 -2.71 -1.70
CA LYS A 52 4.80 -2.88 -0.36
C LYS A 52 4.75 -1.59 0.44
N ILE A 53 5.06 -0.44 -0.16
CA ILE A 53 4.99 0.88 0.49
C ILE A 53 3.55 1.19 0.88
N GLY A 54 2.60 1.05 -0.04
CA GLY A 54 1.18 1.30 0.24
C GLY A 54 0.62 0.39 1.33
N GLY A 55 0.95 -0.90 1.27
CA GLY A 55 0.59 -1.89 2.28
C GLY A 55 1.18 -1.57 3.65
N PHE A 56 2.44 -1.16 3.72
CA PHE A 56 3.09 -0.74 4.96
C PHE A 56 2.42 0.50 5.56
N VAL A 57 2.17 1.54 4.76
CA VAL A 57 1.50 2.76 5.21
C VAL A 57 0.07 2.47 5.71
N LEU A 58 -0.68 1.63 4.98
CA LEU A 58 -2.02 1.21 5.37
C LEU A 58 -1.98 0.46 6.71
N PHE A 59 -1.07 -0.51 6.84
CA PHE A 59 -0.92 -1.33 8.04
C PHE A 59 -0.56 -0.50 9.29
N VAL A 60 0.45 0.37 9.17
CA VAL A 60 0.83 1.31 10.24
C VAL A 60 -0.32 2.23 10.60
N GLY A 61 -1.03 2.76 9.60
CA GLY A 61 -2.20 3.60 9.79
C GLY A 61 -3.29 2.90 10.60
N LEU A 62 -3.65 1.66 10.24
CA LEU A 62 -4.66 0.87 10.92
C LEU A 62 -4.26 0.53 12.36
N ILE A 63 -3.00 0.17 12.59
CA ILE A 63 -2.48 -0.10 13.93
C ILE A 63 -2.52 1.16 14.81
N ALA A 64 -2.22 2.34 14.26
CA ALA A 64 -2.19 3.58 15.02
C ALA A 64 -3.58 4.02 15.53
N ILE A 65 -4.66 3.69 14.82
CA ILE A 65 -6.03 4.10 15.17
C ILE A 65 -6.41 3.79 16.64
N PRO A 66 -6.34 2.54 17.12
CA PRO A 66 -6.73 2.22 18.51
C PRO A 66 -5.88 2.96 19.56
N PHE A 67 -4.58 3.17 19.32
CA PHE A 67 -3.72 3.93 20.25
C PHE A 67 -4.11 5.40 20.32
N LEU A 68 -4.45 6.00 19.18
CA LEU A 68 -4.90 7.39 19.11
C LEU A 68 -6.28 7.57 19.75
N LEU A 69 -7.20 6.62 19.54
CA LEU A 69 -8.52 6.62 20.16
C LEU A 69 -8.47 6.41 21.68
N LYS A 70 -7.52 5.60 22.19
CA LYS A 70 -7.30 5.41 23.64
C LYS A 70 -6.81 6.69 24.31
N LYS A 71 -5.94 7.45 23.62
CA LYS A 71 -5.37 8.71 24.13
C LYS A 71 -6.40 9.83 24.29
N THR A 72 -7.47 9.82 23.49
CA THR A 72 -8.51 10.86 23.51
C THR A 72 -9.63 10.63 24.52
N ARG A 73 -9.66 9.51 25.26
CA ARG A 73 -10.67 9.30 26.30
C ARG A 73 -10.35 10.21 27.50
N PRO A 74 -11.23 11.15 27.88
CA PRO A 74 -10.98 12.02 29.03
C PRO A 74 -10.90 11.19 30.31
N LYS A 75 -9.86 11.46 31.12
CA LYS A 75 -9.55 10.80 32.39
C LYS A 75 -10.62 11.04 33.49
N SER A 76 -11.71 11.75 33.20
CA SER A 76 -12.75 12.12 34.16
C SER A 76 -13.83 11.06 34.38
N LEU A 77 -13.89 9.99 33.57
CA LEU A 77 -14.87 8.89 33.72
C LEU A 77 -14.34 7.72 34.55
N THR A 78 -13.23 7.93 35.26
CA THR A 78 -12.66 6.96 36.22
C THR A 78 -12.59 7.63 37.59
N LYS A 79 -13.76 7.89 38.17
CA LYS A 79 -13.93 8.06 39.61
C LYS A 79 -15.29 7.53 40.01
#